data_AF-A0A8T7M4R7-F1
#
_entry.id   AF-A0A8T7M4R7-F1
#
_cell.length_a   1.000
_cell.length_b   1.000
_cell.length_c   1.000
_cell.angle_alpha   90.00
_cell.angle_beta   90.00
_cell.angle_gamma   90.00
#
_symmetry.space_group_name_H-M   'P 1'
#
loop_
_entity.id
_entity.type
_entity.pdbx_description
1 polymer ?
#
loop_
_entity_poly.entity_id
_entity_poly.type
_entity_poly.pdbx_seq_one_letter_code
_entity_poly.pdbx_strand_id
1 'polypeptide(L)'
;MLASSKIQNISANSNPRLKTHAVMTGITFVGCLIAAIFASPAQSILETLSVGTGYIGLLLIMATLLIGPINMLKVRKNPVNINLRRDVGIWAGITSLAHVFFAAALQLSWGSSLLGFFFNTDGAFKFNLFGISSVFGLIGTLVILLLLVISNNLFLKKLKGKNWKTMQRLNYLLFVVALAHTFTQQVNIGRNALLIFGVMALTAGVVLAQSIGAWVYRQRAQQRKVTTEAVVASKAVGARRASVELASGKTRKYNVVSRNSFAKVISSVGVGALVLFMGFMIAKEGTQVINSINNTANSNGYVTNSNGSTSSSSSSGVQVNSAAVSQPQVVSRHS
;
A
#
# COMPACT_ATOMS: atom_id res chain seq x y z
N MET A 1 51.61 -5.28 -33.22
CA MET A 1 50.24 -5.43 -33.77
C MET A 1 49.30 -6.22 -32.83
N LEU A 2 49.42 -6.10 -31.48
CA LEU A 2 48.66 -6.92 -30.50
C LEU A 2 48.08 -6.13 -29.31
N ALA A 3 48.03 -4.80 -29.38
CA ALA A 3 47.54 -3.94 -28.28
C ALA A 3 46.14 -3.34 -28.52
N SER A 4 45.47 -3.66 -29.64
CA SER A 4 44.21 -3.00 -30.04
C SER A 4 42.93 -3.77 -29.69
N SER A 5 43.02 -5.02 -29.21
CA SER A 5 41.82 -5.84 -28.92
C SER A 5 41.26 -5.69 -27.51
N LYS A 6 41.97 -5.01 -26.59
CA LYS A 6 41.53 -4.85 -25.18
C LYS A 6 40.67 -3.61 -24.93
N ILE A 7 40.49 -2.72 -25.90
CA ILE A 7 39.73 -1.48 -25.74
C ILE A 7 38.25 -1.62 -26.17
N GLN A 8 37.90 -2.66 -26.95
CA GLN A 8 36.53 -2.82 -27.46
C GLN A 8 35.54 -3.52 -26.52
N ASN A 9 35.96 -3.99 -25.34
CA ASN A 9 35.07 -4.64 -24.36
C ASN A 9 34.64 -3.70 -23.20
N ILE A 10 34.71 -2.39 -23.39
CA ILE A 10 34.19 -1.37 -22.45
C ILE A 10 32.76 -0.91 -22.86
N SER A 11 32.25 -1.35 -24.02
CA SER A 11 31.01 -0.83 -24.63
C SER A 11 29.69 -1.49 -24.19
N ALA A 12 29.66 -2.22 -23.08
CA ALA A 12 28.39 -2.73 -22.52
C ALA A 12 28.29 -2.53 -21.01
N ASN A 13 28.77 -1.39 -20.51
CA ASN A 13 28.54 -1.00 -19.12
C ASN A 13 27.07 -0.54 -18.96
N SER A 14 26.16 -1.50 -19.00
CA SER A 14 24.73 -1.24 -18.84
C SER A 14 24.50 -0.75 -17.41
N ASN A 15 24.29 0.56 -17.25
CA ASN A 15 24.00 1.17 -15.95
C ASN A 15 22.82 0.42 -15.29
N PRO A 16 23.06 -0.42 -14.26
CA PRO A 16 22.02 -1.30 -13.71
C PRO A 16 20.85 -0.49 -13.10
N ARG A 17 21.13 0.75 -12.69
CA ARG A 17 20.12 1.70 -12.23
C ARG A 17 19.21 2.14 -13.38
N LEU A 18 19.77 2.48 -14.55
CA LEU A 18 18.97 2.89 -15.71
C LEU A 18 18.01 1.77 -16.13
N LYS A 19 18.49 0.53 -16.16
CA LYS A 19 17.65 -0.66 -16.39
C LYS A 19 16.51 -0.76 -15.38
N THR A 20 16.80 -0.56 -14.10
CA THR A 20 15.78 -0.59 -13.03
C THR A 20 14.75 0.53 -13.23
N HIS A 21 15.17 1.75 -13.54
CA HIS A 21 14.24 2.85 -13.82
C HIS A 21 13.37 2.57 -15.05
N ALA A 22 13.95 2.09 -16.15
CA ALA A 22 13.20 1.75 -17.36
C ALA A 22 12.16 0.64 -17.10
N VAL A 23 12.51 -0.39 -16.33
CA VAL A 23 11.57 -1.44 -15.92
C VAL A 23 10.43 -0.87 -15.09
N MET A 24 10.70 0.00 -14.13
CA MET A 24 9.65 0.60 -13.29
C MET A 24 8.75 1.55 -14.07
N THR A 25 9.29 2.32 -15.02
CA THR A 25 8.50 3.10 -15.97
C THR A 25 7.57 2.18 -16.77
N GLY A 26 8.11 1.07 -17.31
CA GLY A 26 7.34 0.09 -18.06
C GLY A 26 6.22 -0.53 -17.23
N ILE A 27 6.49 -0.94 -15.99
CA ILE A 27 5.48 -1.46 -15.06
C ILE A 27 4.37 -0.43 -14.81
N THR A 28 4.75 0.83 -14.60
CA THR A 28 3.78 1.91 -14.35
C THR A 28 2.91 2.16 -15.58
N PHE A 29 3.53 2.21 -16.77
CA PHE A 29 2.82 2.42 -18.02
C PHE A 29 1.86 1.26 -18.35
N VAL A 30 2.34 0.02 -18.26
CA VAL A 30 1.51 -1.18 -18.47
C VAL A 30 0.37 -1.22 -17.46
N GLY A 31 0.63 -0.86 -16.22
CA GLY A 31 -0.40 -0.75 -15.19
C GLY A 31 -1.50 0.26 -15.52
N CYS A 32 -1.12 1.46 -15.98
CA CYS A 32 -2.08 2.46 -16.44
C CYS A 32 -2.83 1.99 -17.69
N LEU A 33 -2.17 1.29 -18.62
CA LEU A 33 -2.82 0.74 -19.81
C LEU A 33 -3.86 -0.32 -19.45
N ILE A 34 -3.53 -1.23 -18.52
CA ILE A 34 -4.48 -2.22 -18.00
C ILE A 34 -5.67 -1.50 -17.37
N ALA A 35 -5.44 -0.48 -16.53
CA ALA A 35 -6.52 0.31 -15.94
C ALA A 35 -7.41 0.96 -17.00
N ALA A 36 -6.83 1.43 -18.11
CA ALA A 36 -7.59 1.99 -19.23
C ALA A 36 -8.41 0.95 -20.00
N ILE A 37 -7.90 -0.28 -20.16
CA ILE A 37 -8.64 -1.38 -20.80
C ILE A 37 -9.85 -1.79 -19.96
N PHE A 38 -9.72 -1.76 -18.63
CA PHE A 38 -10.81 -2.07 -17.70
C PHE A 38 -11.67 -0.86 -17.34
N ALA A 39 -11.38 0.32 -17.89
CA ALA A 39 -12.18 1.52 -17.65
C ALA A 39 -13.53 1.40 -18.36
N SER A 40 -14.60 1.86 -17.71
CA SER A 40 -15.89 1.98 -18.38
C SER A 40 -15.80 3.09 -19.44
N PRO A 41 -16.46 2.95 -20.61
CA PRO A 41 -16.49 4.01 -21.64
C PRO A 41 -16.98 5.37 -21.13
N ALA A 42 -17.73 5.39 -20.02
CA ALA A 42 -18.21 6.62 -19.38
C ALA A 42 -17.17 7.30 -18.47
N GLN A 43 -16.07 6.61 -18.12
CA GLN A 43 -15.05 7.18 -17.23
C GLN A 43 -14.16 8.15 -18.00
N SER A 44 -13.89 9.30 -17.37
CA SER A 44 -12.95 10.26 -17.91
C SER A 44 -11.51 9.70 -17.90
N ILE A 45 -10.66 10.25 -18.77
CA ILE A 45 -9.23 9.90 -18.80
C ILE A 45 -8.57 10.21 -17.44
N LEU A 46 -8.96 11.32 -16.79
CA LEU A 46 -8.44 11.69 -15.46
C LEU A 46 -8.82 10.67 -14.39
N GLU A 47 -10.07 10.19 -14.40
CA GLU A 47 -10.52 9.16 -13.48
C GLU A 47 -9.75 7.85 -13.70
N THR A 48 -9.59 7.44 -14.97
CA THR A 48 -8.84 6.25 -15.35
C THR A 48 -7.39 6.32 -14.89
N LEU A 49 -6.71 7.44 -15.14
CA LEU A 49 -5.33 7.67 -14.72
C LEU A 49 -5.20 7.72 -13.20
N SER A 50 -6.14 8.36 -12.49
CA SER A 50 -6.17 8.40 -11.04
C SER A 50 -6.31 6.99 -10.45
N VAL A 51 -7.26 6.19 -10.94
CA VAL A 51 -7.47 4.81 -10.49
C VAL A 51 -6.25 3.93 -10.80
N GLY A 52 -5.72 4.00 -12.02
CA GLY A 52 -4.58 3.20 -12.45
C GLY A 52 -3.32 3.50 -11.63
N THR A 53 -2.98 4.78 -11.48
CA THR A 53 -1.83 5.19 -10.66
C THR A 53 -2.01 4.86 -9.17
N GLY A 54 -3.24 4.91 -8.65
CA GLY A 54 -3.54 4.49 -7.27
C GLY A 54 -3.20 3.01 -7.01
N TYR A 55 -3.70 2.10 -7.87
CA TYR A 55 -3.43 0.67 -7.73
C TYR A 55 -1.96 0.31 -7.95
N ILE A 56 -1.30 0.93 -8.94
CA ILE A 56 0.13 0.69 -9.18
C ILE A 56 0.98 1.24 -8.03
N GLY A 57 0.64 2.41 -7.49
CA GLY A 57 1.28 2.96 -6.29
C GLY A 57 1.19 1.96 -5.12
N LEU A 58 0.00 1.41 -4.86
CA LEU A 58 -0.21 0.40 -3.82
C LEU A 58 0.62 -0.88 -4.07
N LEU A 59 0.62 -1.41 -5.30
CA LEU A 59 1.41 -2.59 -5.66
C LEU A 59 2.91 -2.37 -5.48
N LEU A 60 3.41 -1.19 -5.86
CA LEU A 60 4.81 -0.84 -5.66
C LEU A 60 5.14 -0.72 -4.15
N ILE A 61 4.27 -0.12 -3.34
CA ILE A 61 4.43 -0.12 -1.87
C ILE A 61 4.50 -1.55 -1.33
N MET A 62 3.58 -2.43 -1.74
CA MET A 62 3.59 -3.86 -1.36
C MET A 62 4.91 -4.53 -1.78
N ALA A 63 5.38 -4.28 -2.99
CA ALA A 63 6.65 -4.81 -3.49
C ALA A 63 7.84 -4.33 -2.63
N THR A 64 7.88 -3.06 -2.21
CA THR A 64 8.96 -2.57 -1.32
C THR A 64 9.05 -3.33 -0.01
N LEU A 65 7.90 -3.77 0.52
CA LEU A 65 7.82 -4.56 1.74
C LEU A 65 8.28 -5.99 1.48
N LEU A 66 7.80 -6.63 0.40
CA LEU A 66 8.13 -8.02 0.04
C LEU A 66 9.62 -8.26 -0.25
N ILE A 67 10.35 -7.27 -0.77
CA ILE A 67 11.80 -7.40 -1.05
C ILE A 67 12.59 -7.82 0.21
N GLY A 68 12.17 -7.38 1.40
CA GLY A 68 12.82 -7.72 2.67
C GLY A 68 12.75 -9.22 3.00
N PRO A 69 11.55 -9.76 3.24
CA PRO A 69 11.36 -11.18 3.51
C PRO A 69 11.88 -12.12 2.42
N ILE A 70 11.67 -11.78 1.14
CA ILE A 70 12.15 -12.60 0.01
C ILE A 70 13.67 -12.77 0.07
N ASN A 71 14.41 -11.69 0.37
CA ASN A 71 15.86 -11.77 0.52
C ASN A 71 16.31 -12.53 1.77
N MET A 72 15.49 -12.60 2.83
CA MET A 72 15.80 -13.43 4.00
C MET A 72 15.62 -14.92 3.73
N LEU A 73 14.65 -15.29 2.90
CA LEU A 73 14.39 -16.68 2.51
C LEU A 73 15.47 -17.24 1.58
N LYS A 74 16.13 -16.38 0.78
CA LYS A 74 17.29 -16.80 -0.03
C LYS A 74 18.45 -17.22 0.88
N VAL A 75 18.89 -18.47 0.73
CA VAL A 75 19.94 -19.10 1.54
C VAL A 75 21.31 -18.44 1.32
N ARG A 76 21.59 -17.97 0.10
CA ARG A 76 22.82 -17.23 -0.20
C ARG A 76 22.69 -15.78 0.28
N LYS A 77 23.71 -15.30 0.98
CA LYS A 77 23.92 -13.88 1.32
C LYS A 77 24.22 -13.09 0.04
N ASN A 78 23.25 -12.99 -0.86
CA ASN A 78 23.34 -11.99 -1.91
C ASN A 78 23.23 -10.64 -1.18
N PRO A 79 24.20 -9.70 -1.32
CA PRO A 79 24.04 -8.37 -0.77
C PRO A 79 22.67 -7.88 -1.21
N VAL A 80 21.78 -7.64 -0.25
CA VAL A 80 20.45 -7.11 -0.50
C VAL A 80 20.67 -5.92 -1.41
N ASN A 81 20.17 -5.97 -2.65
CA ASN A 81 20.30 -4.86 -3.57
C ASN A 81 19.48 -3.71 -2.98
N ILE A 82 20.13 -2.94 -2.11
CA ILE A 82 19.54 -1.83 -1.38
C ILE A 82 19.08 -0.75 -2.36
N ASN A 83 19.72 -0.70 -3.54
CA ASN A 83 19.31 0.17 -4.63
C ASN A 83 17.97 -0.28 -5.22
N LEU A 84 17.74 -1.58 -5.44
CA LEU A 84 16.45 -2.05 -5.97
C LEU A 84 15.29 -1.65 -5.06
N ARG A 85 15.39 -1.92 -3.75
CA ARG A 85 14.33 -1.53 -2.80
C ARG A 85 14.10 -0.02 -2.79
N ARG A 86 15.18 0.76 -2.81
CA ARG A 86 15.13 2.22 -2.81
C ARG A 86 14.50 2.74 -4.10
N ASP A 87 14.92 2.24 -5.25
CA ASP A 87 14.45 2.68 -6.56
C ASP A 87 12.96 2.32 -6.74
N VAL A 88 12.53 1.11 -6.33
CA VAL A 88 11.09 0.74 -6.27
C VAL A 88 10.31 1.66 -5.34
N GLY A 89 10.87 2.02 -4.18
CA GLY A 89 10.22 2.95 -3.24
C GLY A 89 10.10 4.38 -3.77
N ILE A 90 11.08 4.86 -4.53
CA ILE A 90 11.01 6.15 -5.21
C ILE A 90 9.89 6.13 -6.26
N TRP A 91 9.80 5.08 -7.06
CA TRP A 91 8.71 4.92 -8.02
C TRP A 91 7.34 4.79 -7.36
N ALA A 92 7.23 4.04 -6.26
CA ALA A 92 6.01 3.99 -5.47
C ALA A 92 5.58 5.40 -5.03
N GLY A 93 6.52 6.22 -4.57
CA GLY A 93 6.28 7.61 -4.20
C GLY A 93 5.86 8.49 -5.39
N ILE A 94 6.58 8.44 -6.50
CA ILE A 94 6.26 9.22 -7.71
C ILE A 94 4.87 8.85 -8.24
N THR A 95 4.58 7.56 -8.38
CA THR A 95 3.28 7.09 -8.89
C THR A 95 2.14 7.46 -7.94
N SER A 96 2.36 7.42 -6.62
CA SER A 96 1.36 7.87 -5.65
C SER A 96 1.16 9.39 -5.67
N LEU A 97 2.20 10.19 -5.92
CA LEU A 97 2.04 11.64 -6.10
C LEU A 97 1.30 11.96 -7.41
N ALA A 98 1.54 11.19 -8.47
CA ALA A 98 0.76 11.29 -9.71
C ALA A 98 -0.72 10.97 -9.46
N HIS A 99 -1.01 9.94 -8.66
CA HIS A 99 -2.38 9.63 -8.22
C HIS A 99 -3.06 10.81 -7.51
N VAL A 100 -2.37 11.45 -6.55
CA VAL A 100 -2.87 12.64 -5.84
C VAL A 100 -3.11 13.79 -6.81
N PHE A 101 -2.19 14.01 -7.75
CA PHE A 101 -2.34 15.04 -8.78
C PHE A 101 -3.58 14.81 -9.65
N PHE A 102 -3.77 13.59 -10.17
CA PHE A 102 -4.94 13.27 -10.99
C PHE A 102 -6.25 13.31 -10.19
N ALA A 103 -6.25 12.85 -8.94
CA ALA A 103 -7.41 12.96 -8.05
C ALA A 103 -7.78 14.42 -7.79
N ALA A 104 -6.80 15.29 -7.52
CA ALA A 104 -7.00 16.72 -7.35
C ALA A 104 -7.52 17.39 -8.63
N ALA A 105 -6.95 17.07 -9.79
CA ALA A 105 -7.42 17.57 -11.08
C ALA A 105 -8.87 17.15 -11.37
N LEU A 106 -9.24 15.91 -11.05
CA LEU A 106 -10.60 15.42 -11.17
C LEU A 106 -11.56 16.20 -10.28
N GLN A 107 -11.20 16.44 -9.01
CA GLN A 107 -12.02 17.22 -8.07
C GLN A 107 -12.24 18.66 -8.56
N LEU A 108 -11.19 19.29 -9.09
CA LEU A 108 -11.28 20.64 -9.68
C LEU A 108 -12.14 20.63 -10.95
N SER A 109 -12.07 19.58 -11.77
CA SER A 109 -12.90 19.45 -12.98
C SER A 109 -14.40 19.32 -12.69
N TRP A 110 -14.77 18.84 -11.50
CA TRP A 110 -16.15 18.84 -11.02
C TRP A 110 -16.61 20.17 -10.42
N GLY A 111 -15.79 21.22 -10.49
CA GLY A 111 -16.10 22.55 -9.96
C GLY A 111 -15.95 22.68 -8.44
N SER A 112 -15.36 21.68 -7.78
CA SER A 112 -15.09 21.73 -6.34
C SER A 112 -13.73 22.33 -6.04
N SER A 113 -13.54 22.86 -4.83
CA SER A 113 -12.22 23.22 -4.30
C SER A 113 -11.45 21.99 -3.81
N LEU A 114 -10.13 22.11 -3.61
CA LEU A 114 -9.31 21.08 -2.95
C LEU A 114 -9.75 20.81 -1.51
N LEU A 115 -10.31 21.81 -0.82
CA LEU A 115 -10.89 21.64 0.51
C LEU A 115 -12.16 20.77 0.48
N GLY A 116 -12.82 20.66 -0.68
CA GLY A 116 -13.99 19.80 -0.88
C GLY A 116 -13.73 18.31 -0.65
N PHE A 117 -12.48 17.86 -0.58
CA PHE A 117 -12.15 16.51 -0.11
C PHE A 117 -12.48 16.28 1.37
N PHE A 118 -12.43 17.34 2.19
CA PHE A 118 -12.52 17.26 3.65
C PHE A 118 -13.76 17.96 4.20
N PHE A 119 -14.26 18.99 3.52
CA PHE A 119 -15.36 19.82 3.99
C PHE A 119 -16.56 19.75 3.03
N ASN A 120 -17.74 19.83 3.62
CA ASN A 120 -18.99 20.07 2.92
C ASN A 120 -19.09 21.56 2.52
N THR A 121 -20.09 21.89 1.71
CA THR A 121 -20.35 23.28 1.26
C THR A 121 -20.72 24.22 2.40
N ASP A 122 -21.24 23.69 3.51
CA ASP A 122 -21.53 24.40 4.76
C ASP A 122 -20.29 24.59 5.66
N GLY A 123 -19.12 24.08 5.25
CA GLY A 123 -17.88 24.12 6.03
C GLY A 123 -17.76 23.03 7.09
N ALA A 124 -18.77 22.16 7.25
CA ALA A 124 -18.69 21.04 8.19
C ALA A 124 -17.74 19.95 7.68
N PHE A 125 -17.09 19.24 8.60
CA PHE A 125 -16.18 18.16 8.26
C PHE A 125 -16.94 16.93 7.72
N LYS A 126 -16.44 16.34 6.64
CA LYS A 126 -17.00 15.13 6.02
C LYS A 126 -16.62 13.88 6.81
N PHE A 127 -17.52 13.43 7.68
CA PHE A 127 -17.38 12.16 8.41
C PHE A 127 -17.92 10.93 7.65
N ASN A 128 -18.33 11.09 6.39
CA ASN A 128 -18.68 9.95 5.54
C ASN A 128 -17.42 9.18 5.07
N LEU A 129 -17.63 8.02 4.45
CA LEU A 129 -16.52 7.17 3.96
C LEU A 129 -15.59 7.94 3.02
N PHE A 130 -16.13 8.79 2.14
CA PHE A 130 -15.34 9.63 1.25
C PHE A 130 -14.40 10.59 2.01
N GLY A 131 -14.90 11.33 3.00
CA GLY A 131 -14.10 12.29 3.76
C GLY A 131 -13.03 11.61 4.63
N ILE A 132 -13.39 10.51 5.31
CA ILE A 132 -12.43 9.70 6.07
C ILE A 132 -11.34 9.14 5.14
N SER A 133 -11.73 8.65 3.96
CA SER A 133 -10.79 8.18 2.95
C SER A 133 -9.81 9.26 2.52
N SER A 134 -10.30 10.47 2.27
CA SER A 134 -9.49 11.64 1.92
C SER A 134 -8.45 11.97 3.00
N VAL A 135 -8.81 11.86 4.29
CA VAL A 135 -7.85 12.06 5.40
C VAL A 135 -6.74 11.03 5.36
N PHE A 136 -7.06 9.74 5.15
CA PHE A 136 -6.03 8.72 4.99
C PHE A 136 -5.14 9.00 3.77
N GLY A 137 -5.73 9.42 2.65
CA GLY A 137 -4.98 9.84 1.47
C GLY A 137 -4.00 10.98 1.76
N LEU A 138 -4.43 11.99 2.52
CA LEU A 138 -3.59 13.12 2.92
C LEU A 138 -2.44 12.68 3.82
N ILE A 139 -2.73 11.90 4.87
CA ILE A 139 -1.70 11.36 5.78
C ILE A 139 -0.69 10.53 4.97
N GLY A 140 -1.16 9.67 4.08
CA GLY A 140 -0.31 8.88 3.18
C GLY A 140 0.58 9.76 2.31
N THR A 141 0.03 10.83 1.74
CA THR A 141 0.77 11.80 0.90
C THR A 141 1.89 12.48 1.69
N LEU A 142 1.62 12.93 2.91
CA LEU A 142 2.64 13.54 3.78
C LEU A 142 3.76 12.56 4.11
N VAL A 143 3.43 11.30 4.41
CA VAL A 143 4.42 10.25 4.68
C VAL A 143 5.24 9.94 3.42
N ILE A 144 4.63 9.90 2.23
CA ILE A 144 5.34 9.69 0.95
C ILE A 144 6.31 10.82 0.66
N LEU A 145 5.88 12.07 0.81
CA LEU A 145 6.74 13.23 0.59
C LEU A 145 7.96 13.18 1.52
N LEU A 146 7.74 12.89 2.81
CA LEU A 146 8.81 12.72 3.78
C LEU A 146 9.79 11.60 3.37
N LEU A 147 9.27 10.44 2.96
CA LEU A 147 10.09 9.31 2.53
C LEU A 147 10.87 9.59 1.24
N LEU A 148 10.27 10.29 0.27
CA LEU A 148 10.92 10.71 -0.97
C LEU A 148 12.08 11.67 -0.70
N VAL A 149 11.84 12.70 0.11
CA VAL A 149 12.88 13.66 0.52
C VAL A 149 14.06 12.95 1.18
N ILE A 150 13.79 12.02 2.11
CA ILE A 150 14.81 11.25 2.82
C ILE A 150 15.51 10.19 1.93
N SER A 151 14.92 9.84 0.79
CA SER A 151 15.49 8.85 -0.14
C SER A 151 16.63 9.40 -1.01
N ASN A 152 16.97 10.69 -0.87
CA ASN A 152 18.14 11.30 -1.52
C ASN A 152 19.47 10.90 -0.82
N ASN A 153 20.54 10.77 -1.60
CA ASN A 153 21.90 10.51 -1.13
C ASN A 153 22.39 11.58 -0.12
N LEU A 154 21.92 12.83 -0.22
CA LEU A 154 22.26 13.89 0.74
C LEU A 154 21.79 13.55 2.15
N PHE A 155 20.52 13.14 2.30
CA PHE A 155 19.96 12.77 3.60
C PHE A 155 20.53 11.46 4.12
N LEU A 156 20.91 10.53 3.23
CA LEU A 156 21.63 9.31 3.62
C LEU A 156 22.97 9.63 4.31
N LYS A 157 23.72 10.60 3.76
CA LYS A 157 24.98 11.06 4.36
C LYS A 157 24.75 11.79 5.68
N LYS A 158 23.72 12.64 5.76
CA LYS A 158 23.44 13.48 6.94
C LYS A 158 22.85 12.71 8.13
N LEU A 159 21.87 11.83 7.90
CA LEU A 159 21.10 11.19 8.98
C LEU A 159 21.83 10.01 9.64
N LYS A 160 22.94 9.53 9.07
CA LYS A 160 23.65 8.31 9.48
C LYS A 160 22.77 7.06 9.36
N GLY A 161 23.39 5.88 9.19
CA GLY A 161 22.67 4.66 8.83
C GLY A 161 21.57 4.22 9.82
N LYS A 162 21.71 4.49 11.12
CA LYS A 162 20.72 4.10 12.15
C LYS A 162 19.44 4.93 12.07
N ASN A 163 19.54 6.26 12.06
CA ASN A 163 18.35 7.12 12.07
C ASN A 163 17.63 7.10 10.72
N TRP A 164 18.40 7.07 9.62
CA TRP A 164 17.84 6.89 8.28
C TRP A 164 16.98 5.61 8.21
N LYS A 165 17.48 4.50 8.76
CA LYS A 165 16.73 3.24 8.79
C LYS A 165 15.47 3.32 9.66
N THR A 166 15.49 4.08 10.76
CA THR A 166 14.29 4.31 11.59
C THR A 166 13.24 5.08 10.81
N MET A 167 13.61 6.16 10.11
CA MET A 167 12.69 6.95 9.28
C MET A 167 12.11 6.12 8.13
N GLN A 168 12.92 5.27 7.51
CA GLN A 168 12.46 4.34 6.48
C GLN A 168 11.45 3.28 6.98
N ARG A 169 11.27 3.12 8.31
CA ARG A 169 10.17 2.29 8.86
C ARG A 169 8.80 2.95 8.75
N LEU A 170 8.73 4.24 8.44
CA LEU A 170 7.46 4.90 8.09
C LEU A 170 6.81 4.27 6.86
N ASN A 171 7.55 3.47 6.07
CA ASN A 171 6.98 2.65 5.00
C ASN A 171 5.90 1.66 5.50
N TYR A 172 5.99 1.18 6.75
CA TYR A 172 4.92 0.33 7.33
C TYR A 172 3.67 1.14 7.65
N LEU A 173 3.84 2.35 8.16
CA LEU A 173 2.72 3.28 8.37
C LEU A 173 2.08 3.65 7.04
N LEU A 174 2.90 3.96 6.03
CA LEU A 174 2.43 4.26 4.68
C LEU A 174 1.58 3.12 4.11
N PHE A 175 2.05 1.88 4.22
CA PHE A 175 1.30 0.72 3.76
C PHE A 175 -0.06 0.60 4.44
N VAL A 176 -0.11 0.75 5.76
CA VAL A 176 -1.35 0.72 6.54
C VAL A 176 -2.32 1.82 6.11
N VAL A 177 -1.85 3.06 5.99
CA VAL A 177 -2.68 4.21 5.64
C VAL A 177 -3.15 4.13 4.18
N ALA A 178 -2.30 3.68 3.25
CA ALA A 178 -2.65 3.47 1.85
C ALA A 178 -3.70 2.38 1.68
N LEU A 179 -3.62 1.29 2.47
CA LEU A 179 -4.65 0.27 2.51
C LEU A 179 -5.97 0.81 3.06
N ALA A 180 -5.92 1.54 4.18
CA ALA A 180 -7.11 2.18 4.74
C ALA A 180 -7.82 3.03 3.68
N HIS A 181 -7.07 3.92 3.02
CA HIS A 181 -7.56 4.76 1.95
C HIS A 181 -8.17 3.95 0.78
N THR A 182 -7.49 2.89 0.35
CA THR A 182 -7.96 2.05 -0.77
C THR A 182 -9.25 1.33 -0.40
N PHE A 183 -9.34 0.72 0.78
CA PHE A 183 -10.54 0.02 1.22
C PHE A 183 -11.71 0.98 1.38
N THR A 184 -11.52 2.13 2.04
CA THR A 184 -12.59 3.12 2.20
C THR A 184 -13.08 3.64 0.85
N GLN A 185 -12.19 3.86 -0.13
CA GLN A 185 -12.63 4.23 -1.49
C GLN A 185 -13.33 3.10 -2.24
N GLN A 186 -12.84 1.87 -2.14
CA GLN A 186 -13.45 0.73 -2.83
C GLN A 186 -14.89 0.50 -2.35
N VAL A 187 -15.12 0.61 -1.03
CA VAL A 187 -16.46 0.53 -0.44
C VAL A 187 -17.29 1.74 -0.87
N ASN A 188 -16.75 2.96 -0.78
CA ASN A 188 -17.46 4.18 -1.14
C ASN A 188 -17.94 4.22 -2.61
N ILE A 189 -17.14 3.67 -3.54
CA ILE A 189 -17.44 3.63 -4.98
C ILE A 189 -18.22 2.36 -5.37
N GLY A 190 -18.42 1.40 -4.45
CA GLY A 190 -19.08 0.14 -4.76
C GLY A 190 -18.30 -0.70 -5.78
N ARG A 191 -16.97 -0.79 -5.64
CA ARG A 191 -16.12 -1.52 -6.58
C ARG A 191 -16.43 -3.01 -6.58
N ASN A 192 -16.18 -3.66 -7.74
CA ASN A 192 -16.42 -5.08 -7.93
C ASN A 192 -15.73 -5.92 -6.83
N ALA A 193 -16.45 -6.89 -6.28
CA ALA A 193 -15.98 -7.78 -5.23
C ALA A 193 -14.63 -8.44 -5.56
N LEU A 194 -14.37 -8.80 -6.83
CA LEU A 194 -13.09 -9.38 -7.25
C LEU A 194 -11.91 -8.46 -6.97
N LEU A 195 -12.04 -7.14 -7.17
CA LEU A 195 -10.98 -6.18 -6.86
C LEU A 195 -10.76 -6.06 -5.35
N ILE A 196 -11.85 -6.07 -4.57
CA ILE A 196 -11.77 -5.99 -3.10
C ILE A 196 -11.08 -7.25 -2.56
N PHE A 197 -11.54 -8.44 -2.95
CA PHE A 197 -10.93 -9.72 -2.57
C PHE A 197 -9.49 -9.84 -3.07
N GLY A 198 -9.19 -9.33 -4.27
CA GLY A 198 -7.82 -9.29 -4.81
C GLY A 198 -6.88 -8.46 -3.94
N VAL A 199 -7.29 -7.24 -3.55
CA VAL A 199 -6.49 -6.39 -2.65
C VAL A 199 -6.34 -7.03 -1.26
N MET A 200 -7.40 -7.65 -0.73
CA MET A 200 -7.33 -8.39 0.54
C MET A 200 -6.35 -9.57 0.47
N ALA A 201 -6.41 -10.38 -0.59
CA ALA A 201 -5.51 -11.51 -0.79
C ALA A 201 -4.05 -11.07 -0.91
N LEU A 202 -3.78 -10.03 -1.69
CA LEU A 202 -2.44 -9.44 -1.81
C LEU A 202 -1.93 -8.91 -0.46
N THR A 203 -2.78 -8.21 0.28
CA THR A 203 -2.48 -7.70 1.62
C THR A 203 -2.14 -8.84 2.58
N ALA A 204 -2.95 -9.89 2.61
CA ALA A 204 -2.70 -11.07 3.42
C ALA A 204 -1.37 -11.72 3.05
N GLY A 205 -1.06 -11.86 1.76
CA GLY A 205 0.22 -12.35 1.27
C GLY A 205 1.41 -11.51 1.76
N VAL A 206 1.31 -10.19 1.73
CA VAL A 206 2.34 -9.28 2.27
C VAL A 206 2.52 -9.48 3.78
N VAL A 207 1.43 -9.53 4.54
CA VAL A 207 1.48 -9.72 6.00
C VAL A 207 2.07 -11.08 6.39
N LEU A 208 1.69 -12.15 5.67
CA LEU A 208 2.26 -13.48 5.85
C LEU A 208 3.77 -13.49 5.56
N ALA A 209 4.18 -12.90 4.44
CA ALA A 209 5.59 -12.79 4.08
C ALA A 209 6.38 -11.99 5.13
N GLN A 210 5.86 -10.86 5.63
CA GLN A 210 6.51 -10.10 6.71
C GLN A 210 6.62 -10.92 7.99
N SER A 211 5.57 -11.64 8.36
CA SER A 211 5.55 -12.49 9.56
C SER A 211 6.60 -13.60 9.48
N ILE A 212 6.68 -14.30 8.35
CA ILE A 212 7.71 -15.32 8.08
C ILE A 212 9.11 -14.69 8.13
N GLY A 213 9.31 -13.55 7.45
CA GLY A 213 10.59 -12.85 7.45
C GLY A 213 11.04 -12.44 8.86
N ALA A 214 10.12 -11.94 9.68
CA ALA A 214 10.38 -11.59 11.07
C ALA A 214 10.71 -12.82 11.93
N TRP A 215 10.03 -13.93 11.72
CA TRP A 215 10.31 -15.19 12.40
C TRP A 215 11.70 -15.75 12.05
N VAL A 216 12.04 -15.84 10.75
CA VAL A 216 13.37 -16.26 10.28
C VAL A 216 14.47 -15.35 10.84
N TYR A 217 14.23 -14.03 10.85
CA TYR A 217 15.17 -13.08 11.44
C TYR A 217 15.41 -13.35 12.92
N ARG A 218 14.35 -13.59 13.69
CA ARG A 218 14.44 -13.90 15.13
C ARG A 218 15.22 -15.20 15.36
N GLN A 219 14.95 -16.26 14.61
CA GLN A 219 15.68 -17.52 14.74
C GLN A 219 17.18 -17.36 14.48
N ARG A 220 17.56 -16.70 13.37
CA ARG A 220 18.96 -16.46 13.03
C ARG A 220 19.66 -15.56 14.06
N ALA A 221 18.93 -14.62 14.68
CA ALA A 221 19.48 -13.79 15.74
C ALA A 221 19.78 -14.59 17.01
N GLN A 222 18.94 -15.58 17.37
CA GLN A 222 19.21 -16.46 18.50
C GLN A 222 20.40 -17.39 18.23
N GLN A 223 20.47 -17.99 17.03
CA GLN A 223 21.62 -18.82 16.64
C GLN A 223 22.94 -18.05 16.75
N ARG A 224 22.98 -16.78 16.30
CA ARG A 224 24.18 -15.94 16.42
C ARG A 224 24.60 -15.71 17.86
N LYS A 225 23.64 -15.50 18.78
CA LYS A 225 23.96 -15.35 20.20
C LYS A 225 24.60 -16.62 20.76
N VAL A 226 24.01 -17.79 20.49
CA VAL A 226 24.55 -19.08 20.92
C VAL A 226 25.95 -19.30 20.35
N THR A 227 26.19 -19.02 19.07
CA THR A 227 27.53 -19.14 18.47
C THR A 227 28.51 -18.13 19.08
N THR A 228 28.12 -16.88 19.30
CA THR A 228 28.99 -15.88 19.95
C THR A 228 29.33 -16.28 21.38
N GLU A 229 28.37 -16.75 22.16
CA GLU A 229 28.59 -17.23 23.53
C GLU A 229 29.51 -18.46 23.54
N ALA A 230 29.31 -19.41 22.62
CA ALA A 230 30.19 -20.58 22.47
C ALA A 230 31.63 -20.18 22.09
N VAL A 231 31.80 -19.23 21.16
CA VAL A 231 33.13 -18.72 20.75
C VAL A 231 33.81 -17.94 21.88
N VAL A 232 33.06 -17.15 22.66
CA VAL A 232 33.60 -16.43 23.81
C VAL A 232 33.99 -17.43 24.92
N ALA A 233 33.15 -18.44 25.17
CA ALA A 233 33.44 -19.50 26.14
C ALA A 233 34.69 -20.31 25.75
N SER A 234 34.83 -20.72 24.48
CA SER A 234 36.00 -21.47 24.02
C SER A 234 37.29 -20.66 24.13
N LYS A 235 37.25 -19.35 23.78
CA LYS A 235 38.37 -18.44 23.99
C LYS A 235 38.71 -18.26 25.47
N ALA A 236 37.72 -18.15 26.34
CA ALA A 236 37.93 -18.03 27.79
C ALA A 236 38.57 -19.29 28.38
N VAL A 237 38.17 -20.49 27.92
CA VAL A 237 38.79 -21.76 28.32
C VAL A 237 40.24 -21.84 27.82
N GLY A 238 40.52 -21.47 26.57
CA GLY A 238 41.89 -21.40 26.04
C GLY A 238 42.77 -20.42 26.79
N ALA A 239 42.26 -19.22 27.09
CA ALA A 239 42.97 -18.22 27.89
C ALA A 239 43.20 -18.68 29.33
N ARG A 240 42.23 -19.37 29.96
CA ARG A 240 42.42 -20.00 31.27
C ARG A 240 43.49 -21.07 31.24
N ARG A 241 43.55 -21.90 30.20
CA ARG A 241 44.59 -22.93 30.07
C ARG A 241 45.98 -22.29 29.95
N ALA A 242 46.12 -21.25 29.12
CA ALA A 242 47.37 -20.50 28.98
C ALA A 242 47.76 -19.72 30.25
N SER A 243 46.79 -19.23 31.04
CA SER A 243 47.06 -18.53 32.30
C SER A 243 47.27 -19.46 33.50
N VAL A 244 46.70 -20.67 33.51
CA VAL A 244 47.05 -21.72 34.48
C VAL A 244 48.48 -22.21 34.25
N GLU A 245 48.96 -22.19 33.01
CA GLU A 245 50.36 -22.48 32.66
C GLU A 245 51.31 -21.32 33.04
N LEU A 246 50.82 -20.07 33.11
CA LEU A 246 51.61 -18.89 33.51
C LEU A 246 51.51 -18.48 34.99
N ALA A 247 50.50 -18.93 35.74
CA ALA A 247 50.22 -18.53 37.11
C ALA A 247 49.61 -19.72 37.89
N SER A 248 50.27 -20.43 38.80
CA SER A 248 51.36 -20.10 39.75
C SER A 248 51.18 -18.86 40.63
N GLY A 249 50.14 -18.02 40.43
CA GLY A 249 49.92 -16.88 41.33
C GLY A 249 48.68 -16.02 41.05
N LYS A 250 47.64 -16.22 41.87
CA LYS A 250 46.56 -15.30 42.31
C LYS A 250 45.48 -14.80 41.31
N THR A 251 44.22 -15.04 41.67
CA THR A 251 42.99 -14.84 40.87
C THR A 251 42.25 -13.52 41.16
N ARG A 252 41.52 -12.96 40.16
CA ARG A 252 40.54 -11.88 40.34
C ARG A 252 39.21 -12.13 39.58
N LYS A 253 38.07 -11.90 40.25
CA LYS A 253 36.68 -12.05 39.74
C LYS A 253 36.18 -10.79 39.05
N TYR A 254 35.36 -10.96 37.99
CA TYR A 254 34.50 -9.90 37.44
C TYR A 254 33.09 -10.43 37.17
N ASN A 255 32.08 -9.62 37.52
CA ASN A 255 30.66 -9.82 37.21
C ASN A 255 30.27 -8.96 36.00
N VAL A 256 29.50 -9.52 35.07
CA VAL A 256 28.92 -8.78 33.93
C VAL A 256 27.40 -8.82 34.04
N VAL A 257 26.79 -7.66 34.26
CA VAL A 257 25.34 -7.46 34.28
C VAL A 257 24.85 -7.18 32.85
N SER A 258 23.90 -7.98 32.38
CA SER A 258 23.21 -7.81 31.10
C SER A 258 22.01 -6.88 31.25
N ARG A 259 22.06 -5.72 30.59
CA ARG A 259 21.04 -4.65 30.70
C ARG A 259 20.22 -4.52 29.40
N ASN A 260 18.90 -4.64 29.57
CA ASN A 260 17.77 -4.08 28.80
C ASN A 260 17.10 -4.89 27.66
N SER A 261 16.05 -5.61 28.06
CA SER A 261 14.98 -6.24 27.27
C SER A 261 13.77 -5.33 26.95
N PHE A 262 13.88 -4.00 27.05
CA PHE A 262 12.69 -3.12 27.09
C PHE A 262 12.12 -2.70 25.72
N ALA A 263 12.82 -2.95 24.60
CA ALA A 263 12.42 -2.44 23.28
C ALA A 263 11.63 -3.44 22.38
N LYS A 264 11.23 -4.61 22.91
CA LYS A 264 10.64 -5.70 22.10
C LYS A 264 9.12 -5.75 22.02
N VAL A 265 8.38 -4.96 22.81
CA VAL A 265 6.93 -5.18 23.00
C VAL A 265 6.04 -4.29 22.11
N ILE A 266 6.54 -3.16 21.60
CA ILE A 266 5.67 -2.17 20.94
C ILE A 266 5.37 -2.46 19.46
N SER A 267 6.14 -3.31 18.75
CA SER A 267 6.04 -3.39 17.27
C SER A 267 5.18 -4.52 16.68
N SER A 268 4.58 -5.42 17.46
CA SER A 268 3.80 -6.55 16.90
C SER A 268 2.31 -6.55 17.20
N VAL A 269 1.84 -5.79 18.20
CA VAL A 269 0.43 -5.80 18.61
C VAL A 269 -0.43 -4.86 17.75
N GLY A 270 0.10 -3.70 17.34
CA GLY A 270 -0.69 -2.70 16.60
C GLY A 270 -1.11 -3.10 15.18
N VAL A 271 -0.30 -3.89 14.46
CA VAL A 271 -0.63 -4.29 13.08
C VAL A 271 -1.70 -5.37 13.03
N GLY A 272 -1.67 -6.32 13.97
CA GLY A 272 -2.69 -7.38 14.06
C GLY A 272 -4.08 -6.83 14.40
N ALA A 273 -4.15 -5.90 15.35
CA ALA A 273 -5.41 -5.27 15.75
C ALA A 273 -6.06 -4.50 14.61
N LEU A 274 -5.28 -3.80 13.78
CA LEU A 274 -5.81 -3.03 12.65
C LEU A 274 -6.33 -3.93 11.51
N VAL A 275 -5.63 -5.04 11.22
CA VAL A 275 -6.09 -6.03 10.22
C VAL A 275 -7.39 -6.70 10.69
N LEU A 276 -7.50 -7.05 11.97
CA LEU A 276 -8.73 -7.61 12.55
C LEU A 276 -9.87 -6.59 12.56
N PHE A 277 -9.59 -5.33 12.87
CA PHE A 277 -10.58 -4.26 12.86
C PHE A 277 -11.12 -3.98 11.45
N MET A 278 -10.25 -3.96 10.43
CA MET A 278 -10.70 -3.84 9.04
C MET A 278 -11.46 -5.07 8.57
N GLY A 279 -11.02 -6.28 8.93
CA GLY A 279 -11.77 -7.51 8.64
C GLY A 279 -13.17 -7.51 9.25
N PHE A 280 -13.32 -6.97 10.47
CA PHE A 280 -14.62 -6.83 11.14
C PHE A 280 -15.54 -5.81 10.45
N MET A 281 -15.01 -4.64 10.06
CA MET A 281 -15.79 -3.63 9.32
C MET A 281 -16.29 -4.18 7.98
N ILE A 282 -15.45 -4.94 7.27
CA ILE A 282 -15.80 -5.59 6.01
C ILE A 282 -16.86 -6.69 6.22
N ALA A 283 -16.76 -7.50 7.27
CA ALA A 283 -17.77 -8.50 7.59
C ALA A 283 -19.13 -7.85 7.87
N LYS A 284 -19.15 -6.73 8.62
CA LYS A 284 -20.37 -6.02 8.95
C LYS A 284 -21.06 -5.44 7.71
N GLU A 285 -20.33 -4.77 6.82
CA GLU A 285 -20.94 -4.21 5.60
C GLU A 285 -21.20 -5.27 4.52
N GLY A 286 -20.36 -6.29 4.42
CA GLY A 286 -20.58 -7.43 3.52
C GLY A 286 -21.89 -8.16 3.82
N THR A 287 -22.25 -8.32 5.09
CA THR A 287 -23.56 -8.91 5.45
C THR A 287 -24.74 -8.04 5.00
N GLN A 288 -24.60 -6.70 5.00
CA GLN A 288 -25.67 -5.82 4.52
C GLN A 288 -25.88 -5.93 3.01
N VAL A 289 -24.80 -6.07 2.25
CA VAL A 289 -24.86 -6.27 0.79
C VAL A 289 -25.47 -7.65 0.44
N ILE A 290 -25.09 -8.72 1.15
CA ILE A 290 -25.70 -10.05 0.94
C ILE A 290 -27.20 -10.01 1.28
N ASN A 291 -27.57 -9.31 2.35
CA ASN A 291 -28.97 -9.18 2.74
C ASN A 291 -29.79 -8.36 1.73
N SER A 292 -29.23 -7.32 1.09
CA SER A 292 -29.94 -6.55 0.05
C SER A 292 -30.14 -7.35 -1.23
N ILE A 293 -29.18 -8.20 -1.61
CA ILE A 293 -29.31 -9.13 -2.76
C ILE A 293 -30.41 -10.16 -2.49
N ASN A 294 -30.44 -10.77 -1.30
CA ASN A 294 -31.47 -11.75 -0.94
C ASN A 294 -32.87 -11.12 -0.89
N ASN A 295 -33.00 -9.90 -0.40
CA ASN A 295 -34.28 -9.19 -0.38
C ASN A 295 -34.78 -8.83 -1.78
N THR A 296 -33.89 -8.46 -2.70
CA THR A 296 -34.25 -8.17 -4.11
C THR A 296 -34.63 -9.43 -4.88
N ALA A 297 -33.95 -10.56 -4.60
CA ALA A 297 -34.30 -11.86 -5.17
C ALA A 297 -35.69 -12.33 -4.70
N ASN A 298 -36.01 -12.13 -3.42
CA ASN A 298 -37.32 -12.46 -2.88
C ASN A 298 -38.43 -11.55 -3.42
N SER A 299 -38.19 -10.25 -3.60
CA SER A 299 -39.22 -9.34 -4.14
C SER A 299 -39.56 -9.65 -5.60
N ASN A 300 -38.60 -10.12 -6.40
CA ASN A 300 -38.83 -10.49 -7.79
C ASN A 300 -39.50 -11.86 -7.96
N GLY A 301 -39.45 -12.73 -6.94
CA GLY A 301 -40.13 -14.02 -6.92
C GLY A 301 -41.65 -13.94 -6.70
N TYR A 302 -42.17 -12.81 -6.19
CA TYR A 302 -43.60 -12.62 -5.95
C TYR A 302 -44.38 -12.03 -7.14
N VAL A 303 -43.71 -11.61 -8.21
CA VAL A 303 -44.36 -10.90 -9.35
C VAL A 303 -44.78 -11.83 -10.49
N THR A 304 -44.44 -13.13 -10.47
CA THR A 304 -44.70 -14.03 -11.61
C THR A 304 -45.96 -14.89 -11.55
N ASN A 305 -46.91 -14.64 -10.63
CA ASN A 305 -48.09 -15.50 -10.52
C ASN A 305 -49.44 -14.77 -10.33
N SER A 306 -49.81 -13.90 -11.28
CA SER A 306 -51.18 -13.35 -11.35
C SER A 306 -51.73 -13.14 -12.77
N ASN A 307 -51.28 -13.93 -13.75
CA ASN A 307 -51.95 -13.99 -15.05
C ASN A 307 -52.70 -15.32 -15.21
N GLY A 308 -53.86 -15.38 -14.57
CA GLY A 308 -54.85 -16.42 -14.79
C GLY A 308 -56.24 -15.87 -14.47
N SER A 309 -57.08 -15.83 -15.51
CA SER A 309 -58.54 -15.66 -15.54
C SER A 309 -59.20 -14.27 -15.64
N THR A 310 -59.92 -14.16 -16.79
CA THR A 310 -61.26 -13.60 -17.02
C THR A 310 -61.45 -12.10 -17.31
N SER A 311 -61.50 -11.83 -18.62
CA SER A 311 -62.54 -11.07 -19.34
C SER A 311 -63.78 -10.57 -18.55
N SER A 312 -64.02 -9.26 -18.61
CA SER A 312 -65.28 -8.68 -19.13
C SER A 312 -65.22 -7.14 -19.15
N SER A 313 -65.34 -6.58 -20.37
CA SER A 313 -66.09 -5.36 -20.75
C SER A 313 -66.54 -4.37 -19.67
N SER A 314 -66.20 -3.08 -19.85
CA SER A 314 -67.13 -2.03 -20.34
C SER A 314 -66.77 -0.60 -19.90
N SER A 315 -67.01 0.35 -20.81
CA SER A 315 -67.20 1.80 -20.64
C SER A 315 -65.96 2.66 -20.29
N SER A 316 -65.48 3.52 -21.20
CA SER A 316 -66.00 4.84 -21.61
C SER A 316 -65.69 5.97 -20.62
N GLY A 317 -64.84 6.91 -21.05
CA GLY A 317 -64.49 8.16 -20.36
C GLY A 317 -63.01 8.49 -20.59
N VAL A 318 -62.61 9.05 -21.74
CA VAL A 318 -62.61 10.50 -22.00
C VAL A 318 -62.22 11.31 -20.76
N GLN A 319 -60.92 11.57 -20.61
CA GLN A 319 -60.47 12.89 -20.16
C GLN A 319 -59.21 13.30 -20.91
N VAL A 320 -59.43 14.24 -21.81
CA VAL A 320 -58.45 15.10 -22.45
C VAL A 320 -57.87 16.01 -21.36
N ASN A 321 -56.55 16.02 -21.18
CA ASN A 321 -55.88 17.16 -20.56
C ASN A 321 -54.80 17.68 -21.49
N SER A 322 -55.19 18.76 -22.15
CA SER A 322 -54.38 19.62 -23.00
C SER A 322 -53.40 20.45 -22.18
N ALA A 323 -52.24 20.69 -22.78
CA ALA A 323 -51.49 21.94 -22.77
C ALA A 323 -51.01 22.52 -21.43
N ALA A 324 -49.69 22.43 -21.22
CA ALA A 324 -48.91 23.59 -20.79
C ALA A 324 -47.55 23.57 -21.50
N VAL A 325 -47.56 24.20 -22.68
CA VAL A 325 -46.39 24.74 -23.35
C VAL A 325 -45.88 25.91 -22.50
N SER A 326 -44.63 25.85 -22.04
CA SER A 326 -43.85 27.05 -21.74
C SER A 326 -42.42 26.86 -22.22
N GLN A 327 -42.01 27.88 -22.98
CA GLN A 327 -40.81 27.98 -23.79
C GLN A 327 -39.54 28.32 -22.98
N PRO A 328 -38.34 28.27 -23.61
CA PRO A 328 -37.05 28.34 -22.93
C PRO A 328 -36.63 29.79 -22.63
N GLN A 329 -36.05 30.02 -21.45
CA GLN A 329 -35.30 31.25 -21.16
C GLN A 329 -33.81 31.01 -21.40
N VAL A 330 -33.33 31.71 -22.43
CA VAL A 330 -31.94 32.03 -22.77
C VAL A 330 -31.41 33.06 -21.75
N VAL A 331 -30.07 33.30 -21.77
CA VAL A 331 -29.32 34.45 -21.17
C VAL A 331 -28.72 34.10 -19.80
N SER A 332 -27.42 34.26 -19.47
CA SER A 332 -26.27 34.94 -20.10
C SER A 332 -24.96 34.40 -19.50
N ARG A 333 -23.92 34.34 -20.33
CA ARG A 333 -22.50 34.40 -19.93
C ARG A 333 -22.25 35.63 -19.05
N HIS A 334 -21.45 35.48 -18.00
CA HIS A 334 -20.52 36.53 -17.59
C HIS A 334 -19.23 35.90 -17.05
N SER A 335 -18.14 36.29 -17.73
CA SER A 335 -16.75 36.51 -17.27
C SER A 335 -16.13 35.51 -16.30
#